data_AF-A0A2V9WB00-F1
#
_entry.id   AF-A0A2V9WB00-F1
#
_cell.length_a   1.000
_cell.length_b   1.000
_cell.length_c   1.000
_cell.angle_alpha   90.00
_cell.angle_beta   90.00
_cell.angle_gamma   90.00
#
_symmetry.space_group_name_H-M   'P 1'
#
loop_
_entity.id
_entity.type
_entity.pdbx_description
1 polymer ?
#
loop_
_entity_poly.entity_id
_entity_poly.type
_entity_poly.pdbx_seq_one_letter_code
_entity_poly.pdbx_strand_id
1 'polypeptide(L)' 'MPERSLKIARFIGAAPSVAYCDVCRLAFRTRRELLMDADKAKQQLQSDFEKHDCRPEPGAVEDALDHIR' A
#
# COMPACT_ATOMS: atom_id res chain seq x y z
N MET A 1 1.85 -2.39 -18.26
CA MET A 1 1.64 -2.97 -16.91
C MET A 1 0.60 -2.13 -16.20
N PRO A 2 -0.29 -2.69 -15.36
CA PRO A 2 -1.28 -1.88 -14.65
C PRO A 2 -0.57 -0.79 -13.84
N GLU A 3 -1.06 0.44 -13.94
CA GLU A 3 -0.52 1.60 -13.23
C GLU A 3 -0.84 1.47 -11.73
N ARG A 4 -0.02 0.69 -10.99
CA ARG A 4 -0.15 0.60 -9.53
C ARG A 4 0.06 1.97 -8.90
N SER A 5 -0.74 2.29 -7.89
CA SER A 5 -0.72 3.55 -7.17
C SER A 5 -0.61 3.35 -5.66
N LEU A 6 0.20 4.18 -5.02
CA LEU A 6 0.26 4.27 -3.56
C LEU A 6 -0.90 5.14 -3.05
N LYS A 7 -1.76 4.59 -2.19
CA LYS A 7 -2.88 5.31 -1.57
C LYS A 7 -2.61 5.55 -0.10
N ILE A 8 -2.65 6.80 0.36
CA ILE A 8 -2.51 7.11 1.79
C ILE A 8 -3.83 6.81 2.50
N ALA A 9 -3.77 5.96 3.53
CA ALA A 9 -4.92 5.58 4.34
C ALA A 9 -5.05 6.41 5.62
N ARG A 10 -3.93 6.86 6.19
CA ARG A 10 -3.93 7.56 7.48
C ARG A 10 -2.80 8.56 7.61
N PHE A 11 -3.10 9.70 8.22
CA PHE A 11 -2.12 10.70 8.65
C PHE A 11 -1.98 10.72 10.18
N ILE A 12 -0.81 11.13 10.67
CA ILE A 12 -0.55 11.54 12.05
C ILE A 12 -0.02 12.96 11.98
N GLY A 13 -0.82 13.93 12.40
CA GLY A 13 -0.56 15.34 12.08
C GLY A 13 -0.55 15.56 10.56
N ALA A 14 0.52 16.18 10.05
CA ALA A 14 0.73 16.37 8.62
C ALA A 14 1.43 15.19 7.91
N ALA A 15 2.00 14.24 8.67
CA ALA A 15 2.79 13.16 8.10
C ALA A 15 1.88 11.97 7.71
N PRO A 16 2.00 11.43 6.48
CA PRO A 16 1.35 10.18 6.14
C PRO A 16 1.95 9.05 6.98
N SER A 17 1.11 8.27 7.64
CA SER A 17 1.52 7.21 8.57
C SER A 17 1.28 5.80 8.03
N VAL A 18 0.23 5.64 7.22
CA VAL A 18 -0.14 4.36 6.61
C VAL A 18 -0.56 4.61 5.17
N ALA A 19 -0.06 3.77 4.27
CA ALA A 19 -0.46 3.73 2.87
C ALA A 19 -0.62 2.28 2.39
N TYR A 20 -1.22 2.08 1.22
CA TYR A 20 -1.34 0.75 0.62
C TYR A 20 -1.24 0.80 -0.90
N CYS A 21 -0.83 -0.33 -1.51
CA CYS A 21 -0.90 -0.53 -2.96
C CYS A 21 -2.37 -0.78 -3.36
N ASP A 22 -2.88 -0.05 -4.34
CA ASP A 22 -4.26 -0.22 -4.83
C ASP A 22 -4.53 -1.58 -5.51
N VAL A 23 -3.50 -2.22 -6.04
CA VAL A 23 -3.58 -3.53 -6.71
C VAL A 23 -3.55 -4.68 -5.71
N CYS A 24 -2.46 -4.84 -4.95
CA CYS A 24 -2.28 -5.99 -4.06
C CYS A 24 -2.69 -5.73 -2.61
N ARG A 25 -3.18 -4.52 -2.29
CA ARG A 25 -3.57 -4.11 -0.92
C ARG A 25 -2.48 -4.18 0.14
N LEU A 26 -1.21 -4.45 -0.24
CA LEU A 26 -0.09 -4.45 0.69
C LEU A 26 0.04 -3.10 1.38
N ALA A 27 0.09 -3.11 2.72
CA ALA A 27 0.16 -1.91 3.53
C ALA A 27 1.62 -1.55 3.88
N PHE A 28 1.93 -0.26 3.75
CA PHE A 28 3.19 0.35 4.13
C PHE A 28 2.97 1.28 5.33
N ARG A 29 3.93 1.31 6.24
CA ARG A 29 3.83 2.10 7.48
C ARG A 29 5.07 2.95 7.64
N THR A 30 4.84 4.22 7.95
CA THR A 30 5.92 5.16 8.22
C THR A 30 6.60 4.81 9.55
N ARG A 31 7.93 4.80 9.56
CA ARG A 31 8.73 4.66 10.77
C ARG A 31 8.46 5.83 11.71
N ARG A 32 8.35 5.54 13.01
CA ARG A 32 7.99 6.53 14.03
C ARG A 32 8.90 7.76 14.02
N GLU A 33 10.20 7.56 13.79
CA GLU A 33 11.20 8.63 13.70
C GLU A 33 10.95 9.62 12.55
N LEU A 34 10.26 9.18 11.49
CA LEU A 34 9.96 10.01 10.32
C LEU A 34 8.57 10.67 10.42
N LEU A 35 7.74 10.31 11.40
CA LEU A 35 6.42 10.92 11.58
C LEU A 35 6.48 12.41 11.97
N MET A 36 7.64 12.89 12.39
CA MET A 36 7.88 14.31 12.67
C MET A 36 8.20 15.13 11.41
N ASP A 37 8.46 14.46 10.27
CA ASP A 37 8.88 15.08 9.02
C ASP A 37 8.03 14.51 7.86
N ALA A 38 7.02 15.27 7.45
CA ALA A 38 6.02 14.81 6.49
C ALA A 38 6.62 14.44 5.11
N ASP A 39 7.66 15.15 4.68
CA ASP A 39 8.35 14.86 3.43
C ASP A 39 9.14 13.56 3.52
N LYS A 40 9.88 13.33 4.60
CA LYS A 40 10.60 12.06 4.82
C LYS A 40 9.64 10.89 4.97
N ALA A 41 8.52 11.08 5.66
CA ALA A 41 7.46 10.09 5.77
C ALA A 41 6.93 9.68 4.39
N LYS A 42 6.62 10.67 3.54
CA LYS A 42 6.15 10.42 2.17
C LYS A 42 7.22 9.74 1.32
N GLN A 43 8.47 10.18 1.38
CA GLN A 43 9.59 9.58 0.64
C GLN A 43 9.82 8.12 1.03
N GLN A 44 9.74 7.79 2.32
CA GLN A 44 9.84 6.41 2.76
C GLN A 44 8.73 5.54 2.19
N LEU A 45 7.47 5.95 2.35
CA LEU A 45 6.33 5.18 1.84
C LEU A 45 6.43 4.99 0.32
N GLN A 46 6.87 6.04 -0.40
CA GLN A 46 7.10 5.96 -1.83
C GLN A 46 8.22 4.98 -2.17
N SER A 47 9.35 5.01 -1.46
CA SER A 47 10.47 4.08 -1.69
C SER A 47 10.09 2.63 -1.40
N ASP A 48 9.34 2.38 -0.32
CA ASP A 48 8.84 1.04 0.02
C ASP A 48 7.85 0.56 -1.05
N PHE A 49 7.00 1.45 -1.55
CA PHE A 49 6.12 1.17 -2.69
C PHE A 49 6.88 0.93 -4.00
N GLU A 50 7.98 1.60 -4.27
CA GLU A 50 8.74 1.34 -5.50
C GLU A 50 9.43 -0.02 -5.44
N LYS A 51 9.95 -0.39 -4.26
CA LYS A 51 10.69 -1.64 -4.02
C LYS A 51 9.79 -2.86 -3.83
N HIS A 52 8.50 -2.69 -3.50
CA HIS A 52 7.65 -3.85 -3.27
C HIS A 52 7.42 -4.64 -4.56
N ASP A 53 7.45 -5.96 -4.42
CA ASP A 53 7.04 -6.88 -5.47
C ASP A 53 5.50 -6.99 -5.46
N CYS A 54 4.84 -6.40 -6.46
CA CYS A 54 3.38 -6.34 -6.49
C CYS A 54 2.82 -7.69 -6.96
N ARG A 55 2.38 -8.50 -6.00
CA ARG A 55 1.65 -9.75 -6.26
C ARG A 55 0.17 -9.56 -5.90
N PRO A 56 -0.70 -9.19 -6.85
CA PRO A 56 -2.14 -9.35 -6.60
C PRO A 56 -2.39 -10.82 -6.30
N GLU A 57 -3.17 -11.12 -5.26
CA GLU A 57 -3.49 -12.52 -4.93
C GLU A 57 -4.17 -13.18 -6.14
N PRO A 58 -3.55 -14.20 -6.77
CA PRO A 58 -4.21 -14.97 -7.80
C PRO A 58 -5.23 -15.88 -7.11
N GLY A 59 -6.53 -15.59 -7.24
CA GLY A 59 -7.58 -16.51 -6.77
C GLY A 59 -8.88 -15.89 -6.26
N ALA A 60 -8.97 -14.57 -6.02
CA ALA A 60 -10.20 -13.98 -5.47
C ALA A 60 -11.43 -14.03 -6.40
N VAL A 61 -11.26 -14.41 -7.67
CA VAL A 61 -12.34 -14.54 -8.66
C VAL A 61 -12.67 -15.99 -9.03
N GLU A 62 -11.76 -16.94 -8.81
CA GLU A 62 -12.00 -18.35 -9.20
C GLU A 62 -12.65 -19.16 -8.06
N ASP A 63 -12.40 -18.82 -6.80
CA ASP A 63 -13.01 -19.50 -5.64
C ASP A 63 -14.50 -19.15 -5.44
N ALA A 64 -14.93 -17.97 -5.93
CA ALA A 64 -16.33 -17.53 -5.83
C ALA A 64 -17.25 -18.16 -6.89
N LEU A 65 -16.71 -18.77 -7.95
CA LEU A 65 -17.47 -19.39 -9.03
C LEU A 65 -17.70 -20.89 -8.84
N ASP A 66 -16.91 -21.57 -7.99
CA ASP A 66 -17.05 -23.01 -7.71
C ASP A 66 -18.17 -23.33 -6.70
N HIS A 67 -18.69 -22.33 -5.98
CA HIS A 67 -19.78 -22.49 -5.01
C HIS A 67 -21.19 -22.21 -5.56
N ILE A 68 -21.32 -22.03 -6.87
CA ILE A 68 -22.63 -21.95 -7.56
C ILE A 68 -22.79 -23.21 -8.42
N ARG A 69 -22.97 -24.37 -7.77
CA ARG A 69 -23.49 -25.57 -8.43
C ARG A 69 -24.62 -26.17 -7.62
#